data_AF-A0A0C1QXR4-F1
#
_entry.id   AF-A0A0C1QXR4-F1
#
_cell.length_a   1.000
_cell.length_b   1.000
_cell.length_c   1.000
_cell.angle_alpha   90.00
_cell.angle_beta   90.00
_cell.angle_gamma   90.00
#
_symmetry.space_group_name_H-M   'P 1'
#
loop_
_entity.id
_entity.type
_entity.pdbx_description
1 polymer ?
#
loop_
_entity_poly.entity_id
_entity_poly.type
_entity_poly.pdbx_seq_one_letter_code
_entity_poly.pdbx_strand_id
1 'polypeptide(L)'
;MIKLNSDFIKLAEVARSFTGSTMSDSEIYYKYVSVKPNVKKRIYDKVSKIARKCDVALDEPQPMFVVYINILAVEEKLDPAILFLLYLK
;
A
#
# COMPACT_ATOMS: atom_id res chain seq x y z
N MET A 1 -22.25 4.89 11.52
CA MET A 1 -21.47 5.36 10.34
C MET A 1 -20.21 6.02 10.83
N ILE A 2 -19.05 5.41 10.63
CA ILE A 2 -17.76 6.05 10.89
C ILE A 2 -17.53 7.07 9.77
N LYS A 3 -17.32 8.34 10.11
CA LYS A 3 -16.94 9.39 9.16
C LYS A 3 -15.52 9.08 8.67
N LEU A 4 -15.42 8.29 7.61
CA LEU A 4 -14.16 8.07 6.91
C LEU A 4 -13.70 9.43 6.36
N ASN A 5 -12.42 9.76 6.57
CA ASN A 5 -11.84 10.96 5.98
C ASN A 5 -11.87 10.79 4.45
N SER A 6 -12.53 11.72 3.74
CA SER A 6 -12.69 11.69 2.27
C SER A 6 -11.36 11.57 1.54
N ASP A 7 -10.29 12.11 2.12
CA ASP A 7 -8.96 12.09 1.54
C ASP A 7 -8.33 10.71 1.65
N PHE A 8 -8.63 9.96 2.72
CA PHE A 8 -8.16 8.59 2.87
C PHE A 8 -8.88 7.66 1.89
N ILE A 9 -10.19 7.83 1.67
CA ILE A 9 -10.93 6.99 0.72
C ILE A 9 -10.32 7.12 -0.68
N LYS A 10 -10.06 8.35 -1.14
CA LYS A 10 -9.38 8.58 -2.43
C LYS A 10 -8.02 7.91 -2.50
N LEU A 11 -7.22 7.99 -1.42
CA LEU A 11 -5.93 7.31 -1.35
C LEU A 11 -6.07 5.77 -1.39
N ALA A 12 -7.07 5.21 -0.71
CA ALA A 12 -7.36 3.79 -0.73
C ALA A 12 -7.77 3.32 -2.13
N GLU A 13 -8.58 4.09 -2.84
CA GLU A 13 -8.98 3.82 -4.22
C GLU A 13 -7.77 3.85 -5.19
N VAL A 14 -6.89 4.84 -5.04
CA VAL A 14 -5.63 4.92 -5.81
C VAL A 14 -4.75 3.71 -5.51
N ALA A 15 -4.57 3.37 -4.23
CA ALA A 15 -3.77 2.23 -3.84
C ALA A 15 -4.33 0.93 -4.39
N ARG A 16 -5.66 0.73 -4.31
CA ARG A 16 -6.35 -0.43 -4.87
C ARG A 16 -6.12 -0.56 -6.37
N SER A 17 -6.34 0.53 -7.09
CA SER A 17 -6.20 0.58 -8.56
C SER A 17 -4.75 0.34 -8.99
N PHE A 18 -3.79 0.93 -8.28
CA PHE A 18 -2.37 0.79 -8.59
C PHE A 18 -1.85 -0.63 -8.32
N THR A 19 -2.29 -1.27 -7.22
CA THR A 19 -1.78 -2.59 -6.83
C THR A 19 -2.60 -3.76 -7.35
N GLY A 20 -3.81 -3.52 -7.87
CA GLY A 20 -4.77 -4.56 -8.25
C GLY A 20 -5.43 -5.26 -7.06
N SER A 21 -5.51 -4.60 -5.89
CA SER A 21 -6.16 -5.19 -4.71
C SER A 21 -7.66 -5.38 -4.95
N THR A 22 -8.23 -6.43 -4.38
CA THR A 22 -9.67 -6.71 -4.40
C THR A 22 -10.40 -6.29 -3.12
N MET A 23 -9.66 -5.77 -2.12
CA MET A 23 -10.26 -5.27 -0.88
C MET A 23 -11.11 -4.01 -1.14
N SER A 24 -12.21 -3.87 -0.40
CA SER A 24 -12.98 -2.62 -0.39
C SER A 24 -12.22 -1.50 0.34
N ASP A 25 -12.53 -0.24 0.02
CA ASP A 25 -11.84 0.92 0.62
C ASP A 25 -12.02 0.96 2.15
N SER A 26 -13.16 0.48 2.64
CA SER A 26 -13.44 0.35 4.07
C SER A 26 -12.53 -0.70 4.72
N GLU A 27 -12.40 -1.89 4.12
CA GLU A 27 -11.50 -2.93 4.62
C GLU A 27 -10.04 -2.45 4.60
N ILE A 28 -9.64 -1.74 3.54
CA ILE A 28 -8.31 -1.14 3.42
C ILE A 28 -8.07 -0.16 4.58
N TYR A 29 -9.01 0.75 4.84
CA TYR A 29 -8.91 1.71 5.94
C TYR A 29 -8.76 1.02 7.29
N TYR A 30 -9.66 0.09 7.63
CA TYR A 30 -9.62 -0.60 8.91
C TYR A 30 -8.32 -1.38 9.09
N LYS A 31 -7.85 -2.04 8.04
CA LYS A 31 -6.62 -2.80 8.11
C LYS A 31 -5.42 -1.87 8.30
N TYR A 32 -5.34 -0.78 7.54
CA TYR A 32 -4.28 0.22 7.65
C TYR A 32 -4.16 0.83 9.06
N VAL A 33 -5.29 1.23 9.67
CA VAL A 33 -5.27 1.81 11.01
C VAL A 33 -4.94 0.77 12.09
N SER A 34 -5.24 -0.51 11.86
CA SER A 34 -4.93 -1.61 12.78
C SER A 34 -3.46 -2.04 12.77
N VAL A 35 -2.66 -1.62 11.78
CA VAL A 35 -1.25 -2.01 11.69
C VAL A 35 -0.46 -1.36 12.83
N LYS A 36 0.27 -2.19 13.60
CA LYS A 36 1.11 -1.73 14.72
C LYS A 36 2.25 -0.81 14.23
N PRO A 37 2.64 0.23 14.99
CA PRO A 37 3.67 1.18 14.56
C PRO A 37 5.01 0.56 14.13
N ASN A 38 5.47 -0.48 14.84
CA ASN A 38 6.70 -1.21 14.49
C ASN A 38 6.59 -1.93 13.14
N VAL A 39 5.41 -2.47 12.82
CA VAL A 39 5.14 -3.09 11.51
C VAL A 39 5.11 -2.02 10.43
N LYS A 40 4.46 -0.86 10.67
CA LYS A 40 4.45 0.25 9.71
C LYS A 40 5.86 0.66 9.29
N LYS A 41 6.75 0.91 10.26
CA LYS A 41 8.15 1.27 10.00
C LYS A 41 8.88 0.18 9.20
N ARG A 42 8.74 -1.09 9.60
CA ARG A 42 9.36 -2.22 8.88
C ARG A 42 8.90 -2.31 7.43
N ILE A 43 7.59 -2.18 7.19
CA ILE A 43 7.01 -2.21 5.85
C ILE A 43 7.51 -1.03 5.01
N TYR A 44 7.48 0.18 5.57
CA TYR A 44 8.01 1.37 4.92
C TYR A 44 9.45 1.16 4.43
N ASP A 45 10.33 0.64 5.30
CA ASP A 45 11.73 0.39 4.96
C ASP A 45 11.88 -0.64 3.83
N LYS A 46 11.03 -1.69 3.83
CA LYS A 46 11.04 -2.72 2.78
C LYS A 46 10.54 -2.16 1.44
N VAL A 47 9.43 -1.44 1.44
CA VAL A 47 8.87 -0.84 0.22
C VAL A 47 9.81 0.25 -0.32
N SER A 48 10.44 1.06 0.53
CA SER A 48 11.44 2.06 0.14
C SER A 48 12.65 1.43 -0.59
N LYS A 49 13.08 0.23 -0.19
CA LYS A 49 14.14 -0.51 -0.91
C LYS A 49 13.68 -0.96 -2.29
N ILE A 50 12.44 -1.43 -2.40
CA ILE A 50 11.83 -1.83 -3.69
C ILE A 50 11.71 -0.61 -4.61
N ALA A 51 11.20 0.52 -4.09
CA ALA A 51 11.03 1.75 -4.85
C ALA A 51 12.37 2.26 -5.43
N ARG A 52 13.43 2.26 -4.61
CA ARG A 52 14.78 2.61 -5.07
C ARG A 52 15.33 1.63 -6.11
N LYS A 53 15.05 0.34 -5.97
CA LYS A 53 15.50 -0.68 -6.93
C LYS A 53 14.83 -0.53 -8.29
N CYS A 54 13.56 -0.11 -8.31
CA CYS A 54 12.79 0.03 -9.54
C CYS A 54 12.91 1.42 -10.19
N ASP A 55 13.65 2.34 -9.57
CA ASP A 55 13.73 3.75 -9.98
C ASP A 55 12.34 4.36 -10.23
N VAL A 56 11.45 4.18 -9.24
CA VAL A 56 10.03 4.52 -9.38
C VAL A 56 9.83 6.01 -9.62
N ALA A 57 9.54 6.35 -10.87
CA ALA A 57 8.93 7.61 -11.27
C ALA A 57 7.41 7.43 -11.24
N LEU A 58 6.72 8.15 -10.34
CA LEU A 58 5.28 7.99 -10.09
C LEU A 58 4.38 8.51 -11.23
N ASP A 59 4.98 9.12 -12.24
CA ASP A 59 4.36 9.65 -13.45
C ASP A 59 4.35 8.65 -14.62
N GLU A 60 5.01 7.50 -14.47
CA GLU A 60 5.04 6.44 -15.47
C GLU A 60 4.39 5.14 -14.98
N PRO A 61 3.93 4.25 -15.87
CA PRO A 61 3.54 2.90 -15.49
C PRO A 61 4.72 2.17 -14.83
N GLN A 62 4.50 1.58 -13.65
CA GLN A 62 5.55 0.89 -12.88
C GLN A 62 5.25 -0.61 -12.66
N PRO A 63 5.18 -1.45 -13.74
CA PRO A 63 4.81 -2.86 -13.60
C PRO A 63 5.72 -3.64 -12.65
N MET A 64 7.03 -3.40 -12.72
CA MET A 64 8.00 -4.11 -11.87
C MET A 64 7.83 -3.76 -10.39
N PHE A 65 7.51 -2.51 -10.07
CA PHE A 65 7.21 -2.11 -8.71
C PHE A 65 5.96 -2.83 -8.18
N VAL A 66 4.88 -2.87 -8.98
CA VAL A 66 3.64 -3.59 -8.62
C VAL A 66 3.91 -5.08 -8.39
N VAL A 67 4.72 -5.73 -9.23
CA VAL A 67 5.12 -7.13 -9.05
C VAL A 67 5.84 -7.34 -7.72
N TYR A 68 6.83 -6.51 -7.40
CA TYR A 68 7.56 -6.64 -6.14
C TYR A 68 6.71 -6.33 -4.91
N ILE A 69 5.78 -5.37 -5.00
CA ILE A 69 4.81 -5.12 -3.93
C ILE A 69 3.93 -6.34 -3.68
N ASN A 70 3.45 -7.00 -4.75
CA ASN A 70 2.64 -8.21 -4.62
C ASN A 70 3.43 -9.40 -4.04
N ILE A 71 4.71 -9.54 -4.37
CA ILE A 71 5.58 -10.55 -3.72
C ILE A 71 5.71 -10.25 -2.22
N LEU A 72 6.01 -9.00 -1.87
CA LEU A 72 6.14 -8.60 -0.47
C LEU A 72 4.82 -8.75 0.31
N ALA A 73 3.68 -8.53 -0.34
CA ALA A 73 2.35 -8.75 0.23
C ALA A 73 2.16 -10.19 0.71
N VAL A 74 2.59 -11.16 -0.10
CA VAL A 74 2.57 -12.58 0.27
C VAL A 74 3.51 -12.87 1.44
N GLU A 75 4.74 -12.36 1.41
CA GLU A 75 5.73 -12.56 2.48
C GLU A 75 5.27 -12.01 3.83
N GLU A 76 4.68 -10.81 3.82
CA GLU A 76 4.24 -10.09 5.02
C GLU A 76 2.83 -10.47 5.46
N LYS A 77 2.11 -11.28 4.66
CA LYS A 77 0.70 -11.64 4.86
C LYS A 77 -0.18 -10.40 5.02
N LEU A 78 0.07 -9.40 4.18
CA LEU A 78 -0.67 -8.14 4.09
C LEU A 78 -1.13 -7.92 2.66
N ASP A 79 -2.25 -7.23 2.49
CA ASP A 79 -2.71 -6.85 1.16
C ASP A 79 -1.77 -5.80 0.53
N PRO A 80 -1.50 -5.88 -0.79
CA PRO A 80 -0.56 -4.97 -1.45
C PRO A 80 -0.98 -3.50 -1.39
N ALA A 81 -2.27 -3.16 -1.37
CA ALA A 81 -2.73 -1.78 -1.21
C ALA A 81 -2.39 -1.25 0.19
N ILE A 82 -2.40 -2.10 1.23
CA ILE A 82 -1.95 -1.73 2.57
C ILE A 82 -0.46 -1.44 2.59
N LEU A 83 0.36 -2.28 1.95
CA LEU A 83 1.80 -2.04 1.86
C LEU A 83 2.11 -0.72 1.15
N PHE A 84 1.41 -0.44 0.06
CA PHE A 84 1.59 0.79 -0.70
C PHE A 84 1.16 2.03 0.11
N LEU A 85 0.02 1.97 0.81
CA LEU A 85 -0.42 3.06 1.69
C LEU A 85 0.55 3.32 2.84
N LEU A 86 1.12 2.28 3.45
CA LEU A 86 2.14 2.40 4.50
C LEU A 86 3.46 3.00 4.01
N TYR A 87 3.70 3.00 2.70
CA TYR A 87 4.84 3.67 2.10
C TYR A 87 4.56 5.15 1.83
N LEU A 88 3.32 5.50 1.46
CA LEU A 88 2.92 6.87 1.14
C LEU A 88 2.64 7.76 2.38
N LYS A 89 2.34 7.17 3.54
CA LYS A 89 1.89 7.85 4.76
C LYS A 89 2.69 7.40 5.99
#